data_AF-A0A2E4FTA7-F1
#
_entry.id   AF-A0A2E4FTA7-F1
#
_cell.length_a   1.000
_cell.length_b   1.000
_cell.length_c   1.000
_cell.angle_alpha   90.00
_cell.angle_beta   90.00
_cell.angle_gamma   90.00
#
_symmetry.space_group_name_H-M   'P 1'
#
loop_
_entity.id
_entity.type
_entity.pdbx_description
1 polymer ?
#
loop_
_entity_poly.entity_id
_entity_poly.type
_entity_poly.pdbx_seq_one_letter_code
_entity_poly.pdbx_strand_id
1 'polypeptide(L)'
;MTTKCKSATARMVRSTRVLLLLACGLGAMASSSAAQPSDDAPWFGVTMPPVFEPHVPPVIVGDRGVAPAVVPPGEEAFRALTGDALRADLGAIVQFSRTSREQRELGSGQLWGRITGFPSGHDTVSWAARQFEDADIDDVRRQPFYQTDGSEFWLPLSWEMRLVGDPVFGAGTQDLVLTTAMPLAPSEVPPEGLVAPLVHVGFGAAAELAQIDVRGKVAVLHVTPQGHLVFERGAARADALRTGGGRRDQRDRSARERAGARL
;
A
#
# COMPACT_ATOMS: atom_id res chain seq x y z
N MET A 1 46.62 49.14 -29.16
CA MET A 1 46.41 48.37 -27.92
C MET A 1 46.99 46.99 -28.15
N THR A 2 48.28 46.86 -27.84
CA THR A 2 49.10 45.70 -28.18
C THR A 2 50.37 45.77 -27.33
N THR A 3 50.59 44.69 -26.57
CA THR A 3 51.88 44.03 -26.29
C THR A 3 53.08 44.85 -25.78
N LYS A 4 53.59 44.50 -24.60
CA LYS A 4 55.03 44.23 -24.46
C LYS A 4 55.38 43.36 -23.26
N CYS A 5 55.87 42.18 -23.62
CA CYS A 5 56.69 41.26 -22.85
C CYS A 5 58.13 41.81 -22.75
N LYS A 6 58.81 41.57 -21.61
CA LYS A 6 60.28 41.59 -21.43
C LYS A 6 60.60 40.33 -20.61
N SER A 7 61.23 39.28 -21.17
CA SER A 7 62.68 39.10 -21.45
C SER A 7 63.53 39.28 -20.18
N ALA A 8 64.49 38.43 -19.79
CA ALA A 8 65.19 37.38 -20.50
C ALA A 8 65.93 36.45 -19.49
N THR A 9 66.00 35.18 -19.85
CA THR A 9 67.17 34.30 -19.91
C THR A 9 68.41 34.60 -19.04
N ALA A 10 68.81 33.65 -18.19
CA ALA A 10 70.21 33.30 -17.98
C ALA A 10 70.35 31.83 -17.50
N ARG A 11 70.96 31.00 -18.34
CA ARG A 11 71.50 29.68 -17.98
C ARG A 11 72.77 29.89 -17.15
N MET A 12 72.99 29.13 -16.06
CA MET A 12 74.24 28.37 -15.94
C MET A 12 74.20 27.27 -14.88
N VAL A 13 74.62 26.11 -15.36
CA VAL A 13 74.98 24.84 -14.73
C VAL A 13 75.96 25.01 -13.55
N ARG A 14 75.74 24.31 -12.42
CA ARG A 14 76.64 23.24 -11.89
C ARG A 14 76.28 22.79 -10.47
N SER A 15 75.93 21.52 -10.42
CA SER A 15 76.04 20.51 -9.36
C SER A 15 76.95 20.84 -8.18
N THR A 16 76.47 20.61 -6.94
CA THR A 16 77.20 19.85 -5.89
C THR A 16 76.18 19.29 -4.88
N ARG A 17 76.31 18.01 -4.55
CA ARG A 17 75.50 17.21 -3.62
C ARG A 17 75.87 17.50 -2.16
N VAL A 18 74.92 17.51 -1.22
CA VAL A 18 74.94 16.85 0.12
C VAL A 18 73.48 16.86 0.64
N LEU A 19 72.70 15.80 0.42
CA LEU A 19 72.36 14.73 1.37
C LEU A 19 71.75 15.18 2.72
N LEU A 20 70.41 15.23 2.80
CA LEU A 20 69.65 15.28 4.05
C LEU A 20 68.64 14.11 4.08
N LEU A 21 68.82 13.22 5.07
CA LEU A 21 67.82 12.65 6.00
C LEU A 21 66.37 12.46 5.49
N LEU A 22 65.62 11.40 5.76
CA LEU A 22 65.79 10.09 6.41
C LEU A 22 64.43 9.39 6.17
N ALA A 23 64.46 8.11 5.80
CA ALA A 23 63.41 7.09 5.93
C ALA A 23 61.93 7.44 5.61
N CYS A 24 61.49 7.08 4.39
CA CYS A 24 60.12 6.65 4.10
C CYS A 24 60.00 5.15 4.42
N GLY A 25 58.95 4.72 5.13
CA GLY A 25 58.69 3.29 5.34
C GLY A 25 57.57 2.93 6.31
N LEU A 26 56.35 2.87 5.75
CA LEU A 26 55.21 2.00 6.09
C LEU A 26 54.75 1.82 7.55
N GLY A 27 53.54 2.32 7.80
CA GLY A 27 52.67 1.90 8.89
C GLY A 27 51.24 2.34 8.60
N ALA A 28 50.60 1.69 7.62
CA ALA A 28 49.17 1.85 7.35
C ALA A 28 48.37 1.27 8.53
N MET A 29 47.85 2.13 9.39
CA MET A 29 46.67 1.82 10.18
C MET A 29 45.55 2.66 9.57
N ALA A 30 44.74 2.00 8.75
CA ALA A 30 43.51 2.56 8.24
C ALA A 30 42.63 2.92 9.44
N SER A 31 42.59 4.20 9.77
CA SER A 31 41.52 4.74 10.59
C SER A 31 40.23 4.45 9.83
N SER A 32 39.46 3.47 10.31
CA SER A 32 38.07 3.31 9.90
C SER A 32 37.35 4.60 10.26
N SER A 33 37.24 5.50 9.28
CA SER A 33 36.37 6.66 9.36
C SER A 33 34.91 6.19 9.35
N ALA A 34 34.40 5.78 10.51
CA ALA A 34 32.97 5.80 10.76
C ALA A 34 32.57 7.26 11.03
N ALA A 35 32.32 8.00 9.96
CA ALA A 35 31.78 9.36 9.98
C ALA A 35 30.28 9.29 9.61
N GLN A 36 29.31 9.87 10.32
CA GLN A 36 29.18 10.42 11.67
C GLN A 36 27.70 10.23 12.07
N PRO A 37 27.31 10.00 13.34
CA PRO A 37 25.95 10.29 13.78
C PRO A 37 25.88 11.78 14.17
N SER A 38 25.02 12.56 13.51
CA SER A 38 24.85 13.99 13.78
C SER A 38 23.37 14.33 13.85
N ASP A 39 22.94 15.04 14.89
CA ASP A 39 21.61 15.62 15.24
C ASP A 39 20.35 14.73 15.15
N ASP A 40 20.50 13.49 14.65
CA ASP A 40 19.51 12.78 13.82
C ASP A 40 19.38 11.28 14.20
N ALA A 41 19.66 10.94 15.46
CA ALA A 41 19.40 9.63 16.06
C ALA A 41 18.54 9.85 17.31
N PRO A 42 17.57 9.02 17.75
CA PRO A 42 17.27 7.66 17.33
C PRO A 42 15.91 7.48 16.67
N TRP A 43 15.89 6.42 15.88
CA TRP A 43 14.75 5.57 15.54
C TRP A 43 15.35 4.16 15.31
N PHE A 44 16.15 3.75 16.30
CA PHE A 44 16.85 2.46 16.41
C PHE A 44 17.79 2.10 15.24
N GLY A 45 18.27 3.11 14.49
CA GLY A 45 19.23 2.92 13.40
C GLY A 45 18.66 2.24 12.14
N VAL A 46 17.36 2.41 11.86
CA VAL A 46 16.65 1.78 10.71
C VAL A 46 17.01 2.51 9.35
N THR A 47 16.15 2.84 8.34
CA THR A 47 16.13 4.19 7.64
C THR A 47 14.77 4.89 7.82
N MET A 48 14.70 6.20 8.14
CA MET A 48 13.40 6.89 8.25
C MET A 48 12.68 6.75 6.91
N PRO A 49 11.38 6.43 6.90
CA PRO A 49 10.67 6.27 5.64
C PRO A 49 10.73 7.60 4.87
N PRO A 50 10.88 7.56 3.53
CA PRO A 50 10.78 8.77 2.73
C PRO A 50 9.41 9.40 2.94
N VAL A 51 9.33 10.71 2.72
CA VAL A 51 8.05 11.42 2.72
C VAL A 51 7.12 10.75 1.71
N PHE A 52 5.88 10.48 2.11
CA PHE A 52 4.88 9.96 1.19
C PHE A 52 4.58 11.00 0.11
N GLU A 53 4.92 10.67 -1.14
CA GLU A 53 4.54 11.46 -2.30
C GLU A 53 3.31 10.84 -2.97
N PRO A 54 2.15 11.51 -2.95
CA PRO A 54 0.96 11.00 -3.62
C PRO A 54 1.23 10.71 -5.09
N HIS A 55 0.74 9.56 -5.56
CA HIS A 55 0.82 9.12 -6.97
C HIS A 55 2.21 8.72 -7.47
N VAL A 56 3.22 8.68 -6.60
CA VAL A 56 4.51 8.05 -6.90
C VAL A 56 4.47 6.60 -6.40
N PRO A 57 4.66 5.59 -7.28
CA PRO A 57 4.72 4.21 -6.85
C PRO A 57 5.86 4.01 -5.84
N PRO A 58 5.60 3.44 -4.66
CA PRO A 58 6.66 3.12 -3.69
C PRO A 58 7.49 1.90 -4.10
N VAL A 59 7.24 1.36 -5.31
CA VAL A 59 7.86 0.17 -5.86
C VAL A 59 8.49 0.49 -7.21
N ILE A 60 9.61 -0.16 -7.51
CA ILE A 60 10.23 -0.09 -8.82
C ILE A 60 9.34 -0.84 -9.80
N VAL A 61 8.64 -0.09 -10.66
CA VAL A 61 7.91 -0.65 -11.79
C VAL A 61 8.91 -0.80 -12.94
N GLY A 62 9.08 -2.02 -13.46
CA GLY A 62 9.95 -2.27 -14.61
C GLY A 62 9.47 -1.55 -15.88
N ASP A 63 10.33 -1.50 -16.89
CA ASP A 63 10.05 -0.92 -18.22
C ASP A 63 9.21 -1.85 -19.12
N ARG A 64 8.95 -3.08 -18.66
CA ARG A 64 8.10 -4.04 -19.37
C ARG A 64 6.68 -3.48 -19.47
N GLY A 65 6.29 -3.12 -20.69
CA GLY A 65 4.94 -2.69 -21.01
C GLY A 65 3.89 -3.77 -20.74
N VAL A 66 2.62 -3.36 -20.80
CA VAL A 66 1.48 -4.28 -20.67
C VAL A 66 1.52 -5.36 -21.76
N ALA A 67 1.15 -6.59 -21.42
CA ALA A 67 0.97 -7.63 -22.43
C ALA A 67 -0.18 -7.20 -23.37
N PRO A 68 0.00 -7.29 -24.70
CA PRO A 68 -1.06 -6.94 -25.63
C PRO A 68 -2.24 -7.89 -25.46
N ALA A 69 -3.46 -7.35 -25.57
CA ALA A 69 -4.66 -8.16 -25.58
C ALA A 69 -4.65 -9.08 -26.82
N VAL A 70 -4.99 -10.35 -26.63
CA VAL A 70 -5.18 -11.29 -27.73
C VAL A 70 -6.65 -11.23 -28.14
N VAL A 71 -6.91 -10.76 -29.36
CA VAL A 71 -8.26 -10.72 -29.94
C VAL A 71 -8.45 -11.96 -30.81
N PRO A 72 -9.53 -12.73 -30.64
CA PRO A 72 -9.84 -13.86 -31.53
C PRO A 72 -9.98 -13.42 -33.00
N PRO A 73 -9.58 -14.25 -33.98
CA PRO A 73 -9.78 -13.94 -35.38
C PRO A 73 -11.27 -13.71 -35.71
N GLY A 74 -11.57 -12.63 -36.43
CA GLY A 74 -12.95 -12.24 -36.77
C GLY A 74 -13.62 -11.32 -35.75
N GLU A 75 -12.97 -11.03 -34.61
CA GLU A 75 -13.48 -10.12 -33.57
C GLU A 75 -12.80 -8.74 -33.57
N GLU A 76 -11.89 -8.46 -34.52
CA GLU A 76 -11.07 -7.23 -34.55
C GLU A 76 -11.89 -5.93 -34.70
N ALA A 77 -13.14 -6.07 -35.16
CA ALA A 77 -14.10 -4.98 -35.26
C ALA A 77 -14.67 -4.55 -33.90
N PHE A 78 -14.68 -5.43 -32.89
CA PHE A 78 -15.25 -5.15 -31.57
C PHE A 78 -14.24 -4.41 -30.69
N ARG A 79 -14.31 -3.07 -30.70
CA ARG A 79 -13.34 -2.21 -30.00
C ARG A 79 -13.79 -1.68 -28.64
N ALA A 80 -14.98 -2.07 -28.19
CA ALA A 80 -15.58 -1.60 -26.94
C ALA A 80 -14.71 -1.91 -25.71
N LEU A 81 -13.96 -3.03 -25.73
CA LEU A 81 -13.10 -3.47 -24.62
C LEU A 81 -11.60 -3.21 -24.88
N THR A 82 -11.28 -2.21 -25.70
CA THR A 82 -9.88 -1.80 -25.92
C THR A 82 -9.32 -1.16 -24.65
N GLY A 83 -7.99 -1.24 -24.48
CA GLY A 83 -7.31 -0.65 -23.33
C GLY A 83 -7.58 0.84 -23.17
N ASP A 84 -7.68 1.59 -24.27
CA ASP A 84 -7.99 3.02 -24.24
C ASP A 84 -9.41 3.30 -23.75
N ALA A 85 -10.40 2.53 -24.22
CA ALA A 85 -11.79 2.65 -23.76
C ALA A 85 -11.91 2.33 -22.27
N LEU A 86 -11.34 1.19 -21.84
CA LEU A 86 -11.32 0.79 -20.43
C LEU A 86 -10.57 1.80 -19.55
N ARG A 87 -9.51 2.43 -20.08
CA ARG A 87 -8.77 3.48 -19.37
C ARG A 87 -9.59 4.76 -19.22
N ALA A 88 -10.40 5.12 -20.21
CA ALA A 88 -11.32 6.25 -20.11
C ALA A 88 -12.39 6.01 -19.03
N ASP A 89 -13.00 4.82 -19.02
CA ASP A 89 -13.96 4.41 -17.99
C ASP A 89 -13.34 4.41 -16.59
N LEU A 90 -12.14 3.83 -16.45
CA LEU A 90 -11.37 3.88 -15.20
C LEU A 90 -11.12 5.33 -14.77
N GLY A 91 -10.80 6.21 -15.71
CA GLY A 91 -10.62 7.64 -15.47
C GLY A 91 -11.88 8.29 -14.88
N ALA A 92 -13.05 8.03 -15.46
CA ALA A 92 -14.33 8.51 -14.96
C ALA A 92 -14.62 7.97 -13.54
N ILE A 93 -14.42 6.67 -13.32
CA ILE A 93 -14.65 6.02 -12.02
C ILE A 93 -13.72 6.56 -10.92
N VAL A 94 -12.45 6.80 -11.25
CA VAL A 94 -11.47 7.41 -10.33
C VAL A 94 -11.82 8.87 -10.05
N GLN A 95 -12.41 9.58 -11.00
CA GLN A 95 -12.78 10.97 -10.82
C GLN A 95 -13.83 11.15 -9.70
N PHE A 96 -14.80 10.24 -9.55
CA PHE A 96 -15.73 10.28 -8.40
C PHE A 96 -15.00 10.21 -7.05
N SER A 97 -13.92 9.43 -6.95
CA SER A 97 -13.09 9.38 -5.73
C SER A 97 -12.32 10.68 -5.50
N ARG A 98 -11.82 11.30 -6.58
CA ARG A 98 -11.11 12.59 -6.48
C ARG A 98 -12.06 13.70 -6.08
N THR A 99 -13.27 13.72 -6.62
CA THR A 99 -14.32 14.68 -6.22
C THR A 99 -14.70 14.49 -4.75
N SER A 100 -14.90 13.25 -4.29
CA SER A 100 -15.12 12.94 -2.86
C SER A 100 -14.01 13.55 -1.96
N ARG A 101 -12.74 13.39 -2.36
CA ARG A 101 -11.59 13.97 -1.67
C ARG A 101 -11.59 15.50 -1.68
N GLU A 102 -11.79 16.10 -2.85
CA GLU A 102 -11.78 17.56 -3.05
C GLU A 102 -12.88 18.25 -2.24
N GLN A 103 -14.07 17.63 -2.21
CA GLN A 103 -15.23 18.12 -1.47
C GLN A 103 -15.16 17.81 0.02
N ARG A 104 -14.18 17.00 0.46
CA ARG A 104 -14.10 16.45 1.82
C ARG A 104 -15.43 15.86 2.25
N GLU A 105 -15.98 14.99 1.40
CA GLU A 105 -17.30 14.38 1.55
C GLU A 105 -17.51 13.78 2.96
N LEU A 106 -16.42 13.29 3.57
CA LEU A 106 -16.40 12.75 4.92
C LEU A 106 -15.40 13.49 5.82
N GLY A 107 -15.92 14.07 6.89
CA GLY A 107 -15.13 14.59 8.01
C GLY A 107 -14.05 15.60 7.58
N SER A 108 -12.81 15.35 8.01
CA SER A 108 -11.64 16.17 7.67
C SER A 108 -11.16 16.00 6.22
N GLY A 109 -11.74 15.07 5.45
CA GLY A 109 -11.29 14.66 4.12
C GLY A 109 -10.16 13.63 4.14
N GLN A 110 -9.81 13.07 5.31
CA GLN A 110 -8.84 11.96 5.40
C GLN A 110 -9.41 10.66 4.85
N LEU A 111 -10.72 10.44 4.98
CA LEU A 111 -11.44 9.34 4.34
C LEU A 111 -12.18 9.86 3.11
N TRP A 112 -11.96 9.23 1.97
CA TRP A 112 -12.55 9.64 0.69
C TRP A 112 -12.56 8.46 -0.28
N GLY A 113 -13.31 8.60 -1.36
CA GLY A 113 -13.49 7.55 -2.35
C GLY A 113 -14.94 7.14 -2.47
N ARG A 114 -15.21 6.08 -3.24
CA ARG A 114 -16.57 5.61 -3.55
C ARG A 114 -17.15 4.77 -2.40
N ILE A 115 -17.40 5.40 -1.26
CA ILE A 115 -17.87 4.72 -0.05
C ILE A 115 -19.39 4.52 -0.16
N THR A 116 -19.85 3.29 0.08
CA THR A 116 -21.28 2.94 -0.02
C THR A 116 -22.08 3.73 1.01
N GLY A 117 -23.22 4.29 0.58
CA GLY A 117 -24.06 5.15 1.41
C GLY A 117 -23.76 6.65 1.29
N PHE A 118 -22.67 7.03 0.60
CA PHE A 118 -22.29 8.42 0.36
C PHE A 118 -22.49 8.84 -1.11
N PRO A 119 -22.66 10.15 -1.39
CA PRO A 119 -22.83 10.69 -2.74
C PRO A 119 -21.90 10.13 -3.81
N SER A 120 -20.59 10.04 -3.56
CA SER A 120 -19.62 9.53 -4.55
C SER A 120 -19.84 8.07 -4.93
N GLY A 121 -20.28 7.24 -3.97
CA GLY A 121 -20.71 5.86 -4.23
C GLY A 121 -21.99 5.83 -5.07
N HIS A 122 -22.97 6.66 -4.72
CA HIS A 122 -24.22 6.81 -5.47
C HIS A 122 -23.99 7.28 -6.91
N ASP A 123 -23.16 8.30 -7.10
CA ASP A 123 -22.85 8.89 -8.39
C ASP A 123 -22.13 7.90 -9.31
N THR A 124 -21.27 7.05 -8.74
CA THR A 124 -20.62 5.98 -9.50
C THR A 124 -21.64 4.95 -9.99
N VAL A 125 -22.58 4.52 -9.13
CA VAL A 125 -23.64 3.58 -9.52
C VAL A 125 -24.55 4.20 -10.58
N SER A 126 -24.89 5.48 -10.42
CA SER A 126 -25.69 6.23 -11.39
C SER A 126 -24.97 6.40 -12.73
N TRP A 127 -23.65 6.60 -12.71
CA TRP A 127 -22.84 6.61 -13.92
C TRP A 127 -22.81 5.23 -14.59
N ALA A 128 -22.57 4.16 -13.84
CA ALA A 128 -22.56 2.81 -14.40
C ALA A 128 -23.91 2.42 -15.02
N ALA A 129 -25.03 2.80 -14.39
CA ALA A 129 -26.36 2.59 -14.96
C ALA A 129 -26.53 3.30 -16.31
N ARG A 130 -26.07 4.55 -16.44
CA ARG A 130 -26.08 5.28 -17.70
C ARG A 130 -25.23 4.60 -18.77
N GLN A 131 -24.06 4.06 -18.41
CA GLN A 131 -23.24 3.29 -19.36
C GLN A 131 -23.97 2.04 -19.89
N PHE A 132 -24.83 1.40 -19.09
CA PHE A 132 -25.66 0.28 -19.54
C PHE A 132 -26.82 0.74 -20.43
N GLU A 133 -27.45 1.87 -20.10
CA GLU A 133 -28.51 2.48 -20.92
C GLU A 133 -27.94 2.87 -22.31
N ASP A 134 -26.76 3.50 -22.35
CA ASP A 134 -26.05 3.89 -23.58
C ASP A 134 -25.58 2.68 -24.42
N ALA A 135 -25.52 1.50 -23.81
CA ALA A 135 -25.22 0.24 -24.49
C ALA A 135 -26.48 -0.52 -24.97
N ASP A 136 -27.63 0.17 -24.99
CA ASP A 136 -28.93 -0.36 -25.43
C ASP A 136 -29.41 -1.57 -24.61
N ILE A 137 -29.09 -1.63 -23.32
CA ILE A 137 -29.65 -2.64 -22.41
C ILE A 137 -31.07 -2.23 -22.00
N ASP A 138 -32.06 -3.06 -22.37
CA ASP A 138 -33.50 -2.73 -22.23
C ASP A 138 -33.99 -2.53 -20.77
N ASP A 139 -33.44 -3.27 -19.80
CA ASP A 139 -33.95 -3.29 -18.41
C ASP A 139 -32.86 -2.93 -17.39
N VAL A 140 -32.50 -1.65 -17.35
CA VAL A 140 -31.57 -1.12 -16.32
C VAL A 140 -32.36 -0.64 -15.10
N ARG A 141 -32.13 -1.30 -13.95
CA ARG A 141 -32.77 -0.93 -12.66
C ARG A 141 -31.74 -0.66 -11.58
N ARG A 142 -31.93 0.43 -10.84
CA ARG A 142 -31.21 0.71 -9.59
C ARG A 142 -32.07 0.22 -8.42
N GLN A 143 -31.59 -0.77 -7.68
CA GLN A 143 -32.28 -1.31 -6.51
C GLN A 143 -31.62 -0.80 -5.23
N PRO A 144 -32.28 0.09 -4.47
CA PRO A 144 -31.74 0.53 -3.18
C PRO A 144 -31.88 -0.59 -2.15
N PHE A 145 -30.90 -0.66 -1.26
CA PHE A 145 -31.02 -1.38 0.00
C PHE A 145 -30.70 -0.42 1.14
N TYR A 146 -31.36 -0.62 2.27
CA TYR A 146 -31.23 0.23 3.43
C TYR A 146 -30.58 -0.56 4.57
N GLN A 147 -29.81 0.11 5.40
CA GLN A 147 -29.39 -0.47 6.67
C GLN A 147 -30.63 -0.70 7.55
N THR A 148 -30.56 -1.70 8.44
CA THR A 148 -31.64 -1.91 9.41
C THR A 148 -31.75 -0.69 10.31
N ASP A 149 -32.98 -0.24 10.59
CA ASP A 149 -33.21 0.90 11.47
C ASP A 149 -32.53 0.69 12.83
N GLY A 150 -31.86 1.74 13.32
CA GLY A 150 -31.06 1.66 14.55
C GLY A 150 -29.70 0.97 14.40
N SER A 151 -29.28 0.61 13.18
CA SER A 151 -27.89 0.18 12.95
C SER A 151 -26.95 1.34 13.22
N GLU A 152 -25.92 1.09 14.03
CA GLU A 152 -24.84 2.04 14.27
C GLU A 152 -23.54 1.51 13.66
N PHE A 153 -22.74 2.43 13.14
CA PHE A 153 -21.42 2.14 12.63
C PHE A 153 -20.46 3.21 13.12
N TRP A 154 -19.37 2.78 13.77
CA TRP A 154 -18.30 3.68 14.15
C TRP A 154 -17.56 4.15 12.90
N LEU A 155 -17.65 5.45 12.60
CA LEU A 155 -17.00 6.09 11.46
C LEU A 155 -16.07 7.22 11.96
N PRO A 156 -14.75 7.08 11.79
CA PRO A 156 -13.83 8.14 12.19
C PRO A 156 -13.90 9.28 11.19
N LEU A 157 -14.25 10.47 11.68
CA LEU A 157 -14.31 11.69 10.86
C LEU A 157 -12.97 12.42 10.77
N SER A 158 -12.07 12.17 11.71
CA SER A 158 -10.70 12.68 11.73
C SER A 158 -9.86 11.79 12.64
N TRP A 159 -8.58 11.58 12.32
CA TRP A 159 -7.68 10.79 13.15
C TRP A 159 -6.22 11.20 12.99
N GLU A 160 -5.41 10.81 13.96
CA GLU A 160 -3.96 10.93 13.92
C GLU A 160 -3.36 9.72 14.65
N MET A 161 -2.33 9.14 14.06
CA MET A 161 -1.51 8.12 14.72
C MET A 161 -0.08 8.65 14.81
N ARG A 162 0.47 8.63 16.01
CA ARG A 162 1.81 9.16 16.31
C ARG A 162 2.61 8.15 17.10
N LEU A 163 3.84 7.89 16.67
CA LEU A 163 4.85 7.31 17.53
C LEU A 163 5.40 8.43 18.40
N VAL A 164 5.17 8.35 19.70
CA VAL A 164 5.64 9.36 20.66
C VAL A 164 7.10 9.08 20.98
N GLY A 165 7.95 10.08 20.77
CA GLY A 165 9.36 10.00 21.14
C GLY A 165 9.53 9.93 22.65
N ASP A 166 10.44 9.09 23.15
CA ASP A 166 10.79 9.03 24.57
C ASP A 166 12.32 9.10 24.70
N PRO A 167 12.85 10.09 25.45
CA PRO A 167 14.30 10.23 25.68
C PRO A 167 14.97 8.97 26.23
N VAL A 168 14.23 8.05 26.86
CA VAL A 168 14.75 6.74 27.30
C VAL A 168 15.33 5.91 26.14
N PHE A 169 14.88 6.15 24.91
CA PHE A 169 15.37 5.47 23.70
C PHE A 169 16.55 6.20 23.03
N GLY A 170 17.00 7.33 23.61
CA GLY A 170 18.19 8.08 23.21
C GLY A 170 17.90 9.56 22.92
N ALA A 171 18.94 10.39 23.02
CA ALA A 171 18.82 11.81 22.69
C ALA A 171 18.49 11.97 21.21
N GLY A 172 17.47 12.78 20.88
CA GLY A 172 17.02 13.06 19.50
C GLY A 172 15.79 12.27 19.04
N THR A 173 15.10 11.55 19.94
CA THR A 173 13.79 10.95 19.62
C THR A 173 12.78 12.04 19.34
N GLN A 174 12.16 11.99 18.17
CA GLN A 174 11.10 12.92 17.77
C GLN A 174 9.81 12.16 17.57
N ASP A 175 8.71 12.88 17.77
CA ASP A 175 7.39 12.38 17.43
C ASP A 175 7.29 12.13 15.93
N LEU A 176 6.81 10.94 15.54
CA LEU A 176 6.57 10.59 14.15
C LEU A 176 5.08 10.39 13.90
N VAL A 177 4.48 11.26 13.11
CA VAL A 177 3.10 11.08 12.64
C VAL A 177 3.08 10.10 11.48
N LEU A 178 2.30 9.03 11.61
CA LEU A 178 2.08 8.03 10.58
C LEU A 178 0.97 8.51 9.65
N THR A 179 1.33 9.30 8.64
CA THR A 179 0.38 9.98 7.73
C THR A 179 -0.42 9.03 6.83
N THR A 180 0.05 7.79 6.67
CA THR A 180 -0.62 6.72 5.92
C THR A 180 -1.44 5.79 6.80
N ALA A 181 -1.39 5.96 8.13
CA ALA A 181 -2.21 5.17 9.04
C ALA A 181 -3.69 5.48 8.81
N MET A 182 -4.52 4.45 8.77
CA MET A 182 -5.96 4.58 8.69
C MET A 182 -6.62 3.62 9.70
N PRO A 183 -7.67 4.07 10.41
CA PRO A 183 -8.49 3.18 11.22
C PRO A 183 -9.26 2.21 10.32
N LEU A 184 -9.33 0.93 10.71
CA LEU A 184 -10.05 -0.11 9.99
C LEU A 184 -11.25 -0.59 10.79
N ALA A 185 -12.40 -0.77 10.14
CA ALA A 185 -13.56 -1.33 10.81
C ALA A 185 -13.46 -2.87 10.98
N PRO A 186 -14.03 -3.45 12.04
CA PRO A 186 -14.62 -2.76 13.20
C PRO A 186 -13.50 -2.24 14.12
N SER A 187 -13.51 -0.95 14.39
CA SER A 187 -12.68 -0.32 15.43
C SER A 187 -13.59 0.54 16.29
N GLU A 188 -13.21 0.71 17.55
CA GLU A 188 -13.81 1.67 18.46
C GLU A 188 -12.68 2.27 19.28
N VAL A 189 -12.36 3.52 19.00
CA VAL A 189 -11.37 4.29 19.75
C VAL A 189 -12.10 5.44 20.42
N PRO A 190 -11.89 5.69 21.73
CA PRO A 190 -12.49 6.82 22.40
C PRO A 190 -12.12 8.15 21.73
N PRO A 191 -13.01 9.17 21.75
CA PRO A 191 -12.75 10.47 21.13
C PRO A 191 -11.48 11.16 21.66
N GLU A 192 -11.12 10.93 22.93
CA GLU A 192 -9.91 11.42 23.57
C GLU A 192 -8.62 10.75 23.07
N GLY A 193 -8.75 9.66 22.29
CA GLY A 193 -7.64 8.85 21.81
C GLY A 193 -7.08 7.91 22.88
N LEU A 194 -5.98 7.23 22.53
CA LEU A 194 -5.29 6.32 23.44
C LEU A 194 -3.78 6.49 23.28
N VAL A 195 -3.07 6.60 24.41
CA VAL A 195 -1.61 6.60 24.47
C VAL A 195 -1.18 5.43 25.34
N ALA A 196 -0.37 4.54 24.78
CA ALA A 196 0.12 3.37 25.50
C ALA A 196 1.46 2.88 24.90
N PRO A 197 2.27 2.13 25.67
CA PRO A 197 3.50 1.53 25.15
C PRO A 197 3.23 0.62 23.95
N LEU A 198 4.17 0.56 23.02
CA LEU A 198 4.12 -0.33 21.86
C LEU A 198 4.68 -1.71 22.21
N VAL A 199 4.08 -2.76 21.63
CA VAL A 199 4.62 -4.12 21.70
C VAL A 199 4.50 -4.79 20.33
N HIS A 200 5.61 -5.30 19.80
CA HIS A 200 5.59 -6.04 18.54
C HIS A 200 5.16 -7.49 18.78
N VAL A 201 4.13 -7.95 18.07
CA VAL A 201 3.52 -9.28 18.25
C VAL A 201 3.72 -10.22 17.07
N GLY A 202 4.67 -9.93 16.19
CA GLY A 202 4.92 -10.74 14.99
C GLY A 202 3.71 -10.74 14.07
N PHE A 203 3.20 -11.92 13.72
CA PHE A 203 2.01 -12.05 12.86
C PHE A 203 0.68 -12.03 13.64
N GLY A 204 0.72 -11.89 14.97
CA GLY A 204 -0.46 -11.91 15.82
C GLY A 204 -1.09 -13.30 15.97
N ALA A 205 -0.34 -14.38 15.72
CA ALA A 205 -0.82 -15.73 15.91
C ALA A 205 -1.10 -16.02 17.40
N ALA A 206 -2.04 -16.92 17.68
CA ALA A 206 -2.40 -17.28 19.06
C ALA A 206 -1.19 -17.74 19.90
N ALA A 207 -0.23 -18.43 19.27
CA ALA A 207 1.01 -18.86 19.94
C ALA A 207 1.92 -17.68 20.32
N GLU A 208 2.00 -16.63 19.47
CA GLU A 208 2.76 -15.41 19.76
C GLU A 208 2.09 -14.63 20.89
N LEU A 209 0.77 -14.44 20.80
CA LEU A 209 -0.02 -13.72 21.81
C LEU A 209 -0.05 -14.42 23.17
N ALA A 210 0.12 -15.75 23.21
CA ALA A 210 0.24 -16.50 24.46
C ALA A 210 1.54 -16.20 25.24
N GLN A 211 2.57 -15.68 24.55
CA GLN A 211 3.89 -15.42 25.14
C GLN A 211 4.19 -13.93 25.32
N ILE A 212 3.34 -13.04 24.78
CA ILE A 212 3.58 -11.59 24.75
C ILE A 212 2.49 -10.87 25.55
N ASP A 213 2.87 -10.14 26.61
CA ASP A 213 1.93 -9.37 27.43
C ASP A 213 1.46 -8.10 26.70
N VAL A 214 0.29 -8.16 26.09
CA VAL A 214 -0.35 -7.04 25.37
C VAL A 214 -1.22 -6.14 26.24
N ARG A 215 -1.40 -6.48 27.53
CA ARG A 215 -2.30 -5.71 28.42
C ARG A 215 -1.81 -4.27 28.58
N GLY A 216 -2.72 -3.33 28.32
CA GLY A 216 -2.45 -1.89 28.40
C GLY A 216 -1.43 -1.37 27.39
N LYS A 217 -1.21 -2.08 26.27
CA LYS A 217 -0.23 -1.74 25.23
C LYS A 217 -0.91 -1.68 23.86
N VAL A 218 -0.32 -0.94 22.93
CA VAL A 218 -0.67 -0.99 21.50
C VAL A 218 0.15 -2.09 20.83
N ALA A 219 -0.53 -3.15 20.39
CA ALA A 219 0.11 -4.26 19.67
C ALA A 219 0.39 -3.87 18.21
N VAL A 220 1.65 -3.98 17.78
CA VAL A 220 2.08 -3.81 16.40
C VAL A 220 2.25 -5.17 15.78
N LEU A 221 1.40 -5.47 14.81
CA LEU A 221 1.41 -6.73 14.07
C LEU A 221 1.90 -6.49 12.64
N HIS A 222 2.66 -7.45 12.13
CA HIS A 222 3.11 -7.47 10.74
C HIS A 222 2.12 -8.29 9.91
N VAL A 223 1.50 -7.65 8.92
CA VAL A 223 0.69 -8.33 7.92
C VAL A 223 1.47 -8.40 6.61
N THR A 224 1.56 -9.58 6.01
CA THR A 224 1.95 -9.71 4.61
C THR A 224 0.72 -9.53 3.73
N PRO A 225 0.69 -8.52 2.83
CA PRO A 225 -0.42 -8.34 1.92
C PRO A 225 -0.66 -9.55 1.04
N GLN A 226 -1.84 -10.15 1.20
CA GLN A 226 -2.41 -11.03 0.19
C GLN A 226 -3.33 -10.18 -0.69
N GLY A 227 -3.53 -10.59 -1.95
CA GLY A 227 -4.44 -9.89 -2.85
C GLY A 227 -5.78 -9.67 -2.16
N HIS A 228 -6.18 -8.40 -1.99
CA HIS A 228 -7.44 -7.95 -1.38
C HIS A 228 -7.50 -7.81 0.17
N LEU A 229 -6.50 -7.17 0.78
CA LEU A 229 -6.40 -6.99 2.25
C LEU A 229 -7.50 -6.17 2.96
N VAL A 230 -8.19 -5.23 2.31
CA VAL A 230 -9.10 -4.32 3.05
C VAL A 230 -10.53 -4.85 3.13
N PHE A 231 -10.95 -5.77 2.24
CA PHE A 231 -12.36 -6.16 2.12
C PHE A 231 -12.64 -7.67 1.91
N GLU A 232 -11.69 -8.58 2.14
CA GLU A 232 -12.10 -9.99 2.25
C GLU A 232 -12.89 -10.22 3.55
N ARG A 233 -14.22 -10.25 3.43
CA ARG A 233 -15.09 -10.94 4.39
C ARG A 233 -15.05 -12.43 4.08
N GLY A 234 -13.98 -13.10 4.53
CA GLY A 234 -13.83 -14.56 4.49
C GLY A 234 -13.50 -15.15 3.12
N ALA A 235 -13.12 -16.44 3.12
CA ALA A 235 -12.83 -17.16 1.89
C ALA A 235 -14.03 -17.05 0.94
N ALA A 236 -13.81 -16.41 -0.21
CA ALA A 236 -14.69 -16.54 -1.36
C ALA A 236 -14.70 -18.02 -1.76
N ARG A 237 -15.61 -18.81 -1.18
CA ARG A 237 -15.97 -20.10 -1.74
C ARG A 237 -16.57 -19.80 -3.10
N ALA A 238 -15.79 -20.01 -4.15
CA ALA A 238 -16.30 -20.29 -5.47
C ALA A 238 -17.10 -21.60 -5.41
N ASP A 239 -18.32 -21.55 -4.86
CA ASP A 239 -19.29 -22.65 -4.92
C ASP A 239 -20.37 -22.40 -5.98
N ALA A 240 -20.03 -21.56 -6.97
CA ALA A 240 -20.88 -21.29 -8.13
C ALA A 240 -20.19 -21.71 -9.44
N LEU A 241 -19.42 -22.81 -9.44
CA LEU A 241 -18.98 -23.51 -10.65
C LEU A 241 -18.46 -24.93 -10.34
N ARG A 242 -19.19 -25.71 -9.54
CA ARG A 242 -18.99 -27.18 -9.48
C ARG A 242 -20.21 -27.99 -9.05
N THR A 243 -21.37 -27.70 -9.65
CA THR A 243 -22.51 -28.62 -9.67
C THR A 243 -23.14 -28.69 -11.07
N GLY A 244 -22.28 -28.79 -12.09
CA GLY A 244 -22.64 -29.29 -13.41
C GLY A 244 -21.79 -30.51 -13.73
N GLY A 245 -22.11 -31.67 -13.14
CA GLY A 245 -21.41 -32.92 -13.43
C GLY A 245 -21.39 -33.93 -12.29
N GLY A 246 -22.28 -34.92 -12.37
CA GLY A 246 -22.00 -36.25 -11.85
C GLY A 246 -22.26 -36.55 -10.38
N ARG A 247 -23.45 -36.25 -9.84
CA ARG A 247 -23.99 -36.95 -8.66
C ARG A 247 -25.51 -37.14 -8.72
N ARG A 248 -25.99 -37.73 -9.82
CA ARG A 248 -27.28 -38.44 -9.87
C ARG A 248 -27.04 -39.82 -10.48
N ASP A 249 -26.47 -40.73 -9.68
CA ASP A 249 -26.59 -42.18 -10.00
C ASP A 249 -26.18 -43.13 -8.87
N GLN A 250 -25.62 -42.64 -7.75
CA GLN A 250 -25.11 -43.53 -6.70
C GLN A 250 -26.01 -43.66 -5.45
N ARG A 251 -27.10 -42.88 -5.36
CA ARG A 251 -28.12 -43.06 -4.31
C ARG A 251 -29.27 -43.99 -4.70
N ASP A 252 -29.41 -44.35 -5.98
CA ASP A 252 -30.50 -45.23 -6.43
C ASP A 252 -30.09 -46.70 -6.60
N ARG A 253 -28.78 -47.00 -6.71
CA ARG A 253 -28.27 -48.38 -6.65
C ARG A 253 -28.28 -48.97 -5.24
N SER A 254 -27.99 -48.14 -4.22
CA SER A 254 -27.96 -48.59 -2.82
C SER A 254 -29.35 -48.79 -2.19
N ALA A 255 -30.39 -48.20 -2.78
CA ALA A 255 -31.79 -48.44 -2.41
C ALA A 255 -32.38 -49.68 -3.11
N ARG A 256 -31.96 -49.98 -4.36
CA ARG A 256 -32.41 -51.17 -5.10
C ARG A 256 -31.71 -52.47 -4.67
N GLU A 257 -30.47 -52.43 -4.18
CA GLU A 257 -29.81 -53.64 -3.63
C GLU A 257 -30.31 -54.04 -2.24
N ARG A 258 -30.97 -53.16 -1.48
CA ARG A 258 -31.57 -53.50 -0.17
C ARG A 258 -33.04 -53.95 -0.26
N ALA A 259 -33.67 -53.85 -1.42
CA ALA A 259 -35.04 -54.31 -1.65
C ALA A 259 -35.13 -55.65 -2.42
N GLY A 260 -34.00 -56.17 -2.94
CA GLY A 260 -33.94 -57.42 -3.70
C GLY A 260 -33.55 -58.67 -2.90
N ALA A 261 -33.30 -58.56 -1.60
CA ALA A 261 -32.89 -59.67 -0.73
C ALA A 261 -33.98 -60.04 0.29
N ARG A 262 -35.23 -60.21 -0.18
CA ARG A 262 -36.29 -60.98 0.48
C ARG A 262 -37.23 -61.55 -0.58
N LEU A 263 -36.86 -62.71 -1.11
CA LEU A 263 -37.69 -63.89 -1.38
C LEU A 263 -36.76 -65.03 -1.79
#